data_AF-F9RDX0-F1
#
_entry.id   AF-F9RDX0-F1
#
_cell.length_a   1.000
_cell.length_b   1.000
_cell.length_c   1.000
_cell.angle_alpha   90.00
_cell.angle_beta   90.00
_cell.angle_gamma   90.00
#
_symmetry.space_group_name_H-M   'P 1'
#
loop_
_entity.id
_entity.type
_entity.pdbx_description
1 polymer ?
#
loop_
_entity_poly.entity_id
_entity_poly.type
_entity_poly.pdbx_seq_one_letter_code
_entity_poly.pdbx_strand_id
1 'polypeptide(L)'
;MKDYALASCLIAIDPQSTLARDLAGVKRAHSFMGKGKYRIVQDQHTFETLSDPYVEAANFMIQQSERLVGVMKNGQRSKSYGCFQAYHSQAFEDQILQQDEFIFTEIE
;
A
#
# COMPACT_ATOMS: atom_id res chain seq x y z
N MET A 1 -2.80 5.78 -4.62
CA MET A 1 -2.18 5.24 -3.40
C MET A 1 -2.83 3.93 -2.97
N LYS A 2 -4.17 3.84 -2.88
CA LYS A 2 -4.89 2.59 -2.56
C LYS A 2 -4.47 1.39 -3.42
N ASP A 3 -4.41 1.56 -4.74
CA ASP A 3 -4.05 0.45 -5.65
C ASP A 3 -2.58 0.04 -5.54
N TYR A 4 -1.69 1.00 -5.23
CA TYR A 4 -0.29 0.71 -4.89
C TYR A 4 -0.21 -0.17 -3.62
N ALA A 5 -0.99 0.17 -2.60
CA ALA A 5 -1.04 -0.59 -1.35
C ALA A 5 -1.63 -1.98 -1.57
N LEU A 6 -2.69 -2.11 -2.39
CA LEU A 6 -3.30 -3.39 -2.75
C LEU A 6 -2.31 -4.31 -3.47
N ALA A 7 -1.65 -3.80 -4.51
CA ALA A 7 -0.62 -4.56 -5.21
C ALA A 7 0.50 -4.99 -4.26
N SER A 8 0.94 -4.09 -3.36
CA SER A 8 1.96 -4.40 -2.35
C SER A 8 1.51 -5.48 -1.37
N CYS A 9 0.26 -5.44 -0.91
CA CYS A 9 -0.31 -6.45 -0.03
C CYS A 9 -0.37 -7.82 -0.71
N LEU A 10 -0.85 -7.88 -1.96
CA LEU A 10 -0.92 -9.12 -2.72
C LEU A 10 0.47 -9.70 -3.03
N ILE A 11 1.47 -8.87 -3.30
CA ILE A 11 2.88 -9.30 -3.45
C ILE A 11 3.41 -9.93 -2.16
N ALA A 12 3.08 -9.37 -0.99
CA ALA A 12 3.58 -9.85 0.30
C ALA A 12 3.09 -11.27 0.66
N ILE A 13 2.01 -11.74 0.03
CA ILE A 13 1.46 -13.10 0.25
C ILE A 13 2.43 -14.17 -0.25
N ASP A 14 2.95 -14.00 -1.46
CA ASP A 14 3.91 -14.89 -2.11
C ASP A 14 4.85 -14.09 -3.03
N PRO A 15 5.92 -13.50 -2.47
CA PRO A 15 6.79 -12.55 -3.17
C PRO A 15 7.54 -13.14 -4.37
N GLN A 16 7.69 -14.47 -4.43
CA GLN A 16 8.47 -15.14 -5.48
C GLN A 16 7.60 -15.65 -6.64
N SER A 17 6.28 -15.55 -6.51
CA SER A 17 5.32 -16.00 -7.54
C SER A 17 5.43 -15.20 -8.85
N THR A 18 5.03 -15.82 -9.96
CA THR A 18 4.85 -15.12 -11.24
C THR A 18 3.86 -13.98 -11.12
N LEU A 19 2.81 -14.15 -10.31
CA LEU A 19 1.83 -13.10 -10.03
C LEU A 19 2.48 -11.89 -9.32
N ALA A 20 3.34 -12.11 -8.34
CA ALA A 20 4.05 -11.02 -7.66
C ALA A 20 4.93 -10.21 -8.62
N ARG A 21 5.54 -10.85 -9.62
CA ARG A 21 6.32 -10.16 -10.66
C ARG A 21 5.45 -9.28 -11.54
N ASP A 22 4.27 -9.76 -11.93
CA ASP A 22 3.29 -8.98 -12.69
C ASP A 22 2.76 -7.79 -11.89
N LEU A 23 2.35 -8.04 -10.63
CA LEU A 23 1.91 -7.02 -9.69
C LEU A 23 2.99 -5.98 -9.38
N ALA A 24 4.28 -6.34 -9.47
CA ALA A 24 5.35 -5.36 -9.34
C ALA A 24 5.34 -4.31 -10.48
N GLY A 25 4.85 -4.67 -11.66
CA GLY A 25 4.55 -3.73 -12.74
C GLY A 25 3.45 -2.74 -12.33
N VAL A 26 2.32 -3.26 -11.83
CA VAL A 26 1.19 -2.47 -11.32
C VAL A 26 1.62 -1.53 -10.18
N LYS A 27 2.34 -2.07 -9.18
CA LYS A 27 2.91 -1.31 -8.07
C LYS A 27 3.78 -0.16 -8.58
N ARG A 28 4.68 -0.42 -9.53
CA ARG A 28 5.53 0.63 -10.12
C ARG A 28 4.73 1.66 -10.89
N ALA A 29 3.72 1.26 -11.66
CA ALA A 29 2.86 2.19 -12.40
C ALA A 29 2.10 3.13 -11.46
N HIS A 30 1.44 2.60 -10.43
CA HIS A 30 0.74 3.44 -9.45
C HIS A 30 1.67 4.24 -8.54
N SER A 31 2.91 3.78 -8.34
CA SER A 31 3.94 4.59 -7.70
C SER A 31 4.35 5.75 -8.61
N PHE A 32 4.70 5.50 -9.87
CA PHE A 32 5.13 6.53 -10.81
C PHE A 32 4.03 7.55 -11.11
N MET A 33 2.82 7.09 -11.44
CA MET A 33 1.66 7.95 -11.71
C MET A 33 1.24 8.76 -10.47
N GLY A 34 1.53 8.24 -9.27
CA GLY A 34 1.19 8.89 -8.02
C GLY A 34 2.30 9.74 -7.40
N LYS A 35 3.58 9.48 -7.73
CA LYS A 35 4.76 10.13 -7.15
C LYS A 35 4.84 11.64 -7.39
N GLY A 36 4.02 12.17 -8.29
CA GLY A 36 3.84 13.62 -8.45
C GLY A 36 2.90 14.26 -7.42
N LYS A 37 2.07 13.47 -6.72
CA LYS A 37 1.04 13.99 -5.81
C LYS A 37 1.51 14.08 -4.36
N TYR A 38 2.20 13.06 -3.84
CA TYR A 38 2.65 13.03 -2.44
C TYR A 38 4.17 13.18 -2.31
N ARG A 39 4.60 14.03 -1.40
CA ARG A 39 5.99 14.32 -1.09
C ARG A 39 6.59 13.20 -0.23
N ILE A 40 7.74 12.70 -0.64
CA ILE A 40 8.62 11.88 0.20
C ILE A 40 9.49 12.83 1.01
N VAL A 41 9.50 12.67 2.34
CA VAL A 41 10.30 13.49 3.24
C VAL A 41 11.60 12.76 3.53
N GLN A 42 12.73 13.43 3.31
CA GLN A 42 14.06 12.88 3.56
C GLN A 42 14.87 13.82 4.45
N ASP A 43 15.78 13.25 5.24
CA ASP A 43 16.78 14.02 5.97
C ASP A 43 17.73 14.71 4.97
N GLN A 44 18.02 15.99 5.18
CA GLN A 44 18.79 16.80 4.24
C GLN A 44 20.29 16.49 4.25
N HIS A 45 20.79 15.83 5.29
CA HIS A 45 22.20 15.54 5.49
C HIS A 45 22.54 14.07 5.22
N THR A 46 21.66 13.14 5.62
CA THR A 46 21.86 11.70 5.44
C THR A 46 21.14 11.16 4.19
N PHE A 47 20.17 11.89 3.65
CA PHE A 47 19.25 11.46 2.59
C PHE A 47 18.38 10.26 2.98
N GLU A 48 18.32 9.90 4.26
CA GLU A 48 17.43 8.85 4.75
C GLU A 48 15.97 9.28 4.61
N THR A 49 15.12 8.36 4.16
CA THR A 49 13.67 8.60 4.09
C THR A 49 13.07 8.66 5.48
N LEU A 50 12.55 9.84 5.85
CA LEU A 50 11.86 10.08 7.12
C LEU A 50 10.38 9.69 7.04
N SER A 51 9.73 9.93 5.89
CA SER A 51 8.36 9.51 5.62
C SER A 51 8.14 9.31 4.12
N ASP A 52 7.48 8.20 3.78
CA ASP A 52 7.02 7.86 2.43
C ASP A 52 5.57 7.38 2.51
N PRO A 53 4.60 8.25 2.13
CA PRO A 53 3.18 7.94 2.18
C PRO A 53 2.77 6.65 1.46
N TYR A 54 3.50 6.25 0.41
CA TYR A 54 3.23 5.00 -0.30
C TYR A 54 3.64 3.79 0.54
N VAL A 55 4.82 3.84 1.15
CA VAL A 55 5.31 2.77 2.03
C VAL A 55 4.42 2.65 3.26
N GLU A 56 4.02 3.78 3.86
CA GLU A 56 3.10 3.81 5.00
C GLU A 56 1.74 3.16 4.66
N ALA A 57 1.13 3.55 3.54
CA ALA A 57 -0.14 2.95 3.09
C ALA A 57 -0.02 1.44 2.81
N ALA A 58 1.09 1.00 2.21
CA ALA A 58 1.34 -0.43 1.97
C ALA A 58 1.52 -1.21 3.28
N ASN A 59 2.32 -0.70 4.21
CA ASN A 59 2.56 -1.34 5.50
C ASN A 59 1.27 -1.44 6.32
N PHE A 60 0.48 -0.36 6.36
CA PHE A 60 -0.81 -0.36 7.02
C PHE A 60 -1.72 -1.44 6.44
N MET A 61 -1.86 -1.51 5.12
CA MET A 61 -2.72 -2.51 4.48
C MET A 61 -2.26 -3.94 4.78
N ILE A 62 -0.95 -4.21 4.71
CA ILE A 62 -0.39 -5.54 5.02
C ILE A 62 -0.77 -5.92 6.46
N GLN A 63 -0.51 -5.04 7.43
CA GLN A 63 -0.84 -5.29 8.84
C GLN A 63 -2.35 -5.50 9.08
N GLN A 64 -3.21 -4.71 8.44
CA GLN A 64 -4.66 -4.90 8.55
C GLN A 64 -5.11 -6.21 7.91
N SER A 65 -4.54 -6.58 6.74
CA SER A 65 -4.93 -7.79 6.01
C SER A 65 -4.69 -9.07 6.80
N GLU A 66 -3.66 -9.11 7.64
CA GLU A 66 -3.34 -10.24 8.52
C GLU A 66 -4.45 -10.50 9.56
N ARG A 67 -5.19 -9.46 9.93
CA ARG A 67 -6.32 -9.53 10.88
C ARG A 67 -7.64 -9.87 10.19
N LEU A 68 -7.76 -9.59 8.89
CA LEU A 68 -8.98 -9.73 8.10
C LEU A 68 -8.98 -10.99 7.20
N VAL A 69 -8.12 -11.97 7.52
CA VAL A 69 -7.98 -13.20 6.74
C VAL A 69 -9.31 -13.97 6.70
N GLY A 70 -9.77 -14.29 5.50
CA GLY A 70 -11.02 -15.02 5.28
C GLY A 70 -10.82 -16.53 5.42
N VAL A 71 -11.87 -17.24 5.80
CA VAL A 71 -11.90 -18.71 5.79
C VAL A 71 -12.76 -19.18 4.61
N MET A 72 -12.16 -19.97 3.73
CA MET A 72 -12.82 -20.56 2.57
C MET A 72 -13.68 -21.76 2.98
N LYS A 73 -14.62 -22.17 2.10
CA LYS A 73 -15.50 -23.33 2.35
C LYS A 73 -14.75 -24.64 2.61
N ASN A 74 -13.53 -24.77 2.11
CA ASN A 74 -12.65 -25.92 2.33
C ASN A 74 -11.80 -25.81 3.61
N GLY A 75 -12.06 -24.83 4.48
CA GLY A 75 -11.33 -24.59 5.72
C GLY A 75 -9.99 -23.87 5.57
N GLN A 76 -9.53 -23.61 4.35
CA GLN A 76 -8.28 -22.90 4.12
C GLN A 76 -8.44 -21.40 4.38
N ARG A 77 -7.36 -20.77 4.82
CA ARG A 77 -7.28 -19.31 5.02
C ARG A 77 -6.90 -18.62 3.72
N SER A 78 -7.64 -17.59 3.33
CA SER A 78 -7.33 -16.76 2.16
C SER A 78 -6.69 -15.44 2.59
N LYS A 79 -5.37 -15.33 2.39
CA LYS A 79 -4.63 -14.08 2.65
C LYS A 79 -5.03 -12.97 1.67
N SER A 80 -5.32 -13.31 0.41
CA SER A 80 -5.76 -12.33 -0.59
C SER A 80 -7.10 -11.71 -0.23
N TYR A 81 -8.02 -12.50 0.36
CA TYR A 81 -9.26 -11.97 0.91
C TYR A 81 -9.01 -10.89 1.97
N GLY A 82 -8.00 -11.08 2.83
CA GLY A 82 -7.59 -10.07 3.81
C GLY A 82 -7.15 -8.76 3.16
N CYS A 83 -6.36 -8.81 2.08
CA CYS A 83 -5.97 -7.61 1.34
C CYS A 83 -7.18 -6.87 0.73
N PHE A 84 -8.12 -7.61 0.14
CA PHE A 84 -9.34 -7.00 -0.42
C PHE A 84 -10.26 -6.43 0.66
N GLN A 85 -10.40 -7.10 1.81
CA GLN A 85 -11.15 -6.54 2.94
C GLN A 85 -10.49 -5.27 3.48
N ALA A 86 -9.16 -5.27 3.66
CA ALA A 86 -8.43 -4.08 4.10
C ALA A 86 -8.61 -2.91 3.12
N TYR A 87 -8.58 -3.16 1.81
CA TYR A 87 -8.81 -2.15 0.77
C TYR A 87 -10.16 -1.44 0.87
N HIS A 88 -11.19 -2.15 1.33
CA HIS A 88 -12.54 -1.62 1.53
C HIS A 88 -12.84 -1.19 2.98
N SER A 89 -11.86 -1.27 3.88
CA SER A 89 -12.06 -0.93 5.29
C SER A 89 -12.03 0.59 5.51
N GLN A 90 -12.89 1.08 6.40
CA GLN A 90 -12.88 2.49 6.82
C GLN A 90 -11.52 2.89 7.40
N ALA A 91 -10.90 2.00 8.19
CA ALA A 91 -9.59 2.26 8.78
C ALA A 91 -8.51 2.54 7.72
N PHE A 92 -8.59 1.90 6.55
CA PHE A 92 -7.65 2.19 5.46
C PHE A 92 -7.99 3.50 4.74
N GLU A 93 -9.27 3.85 4.60
CA GLU A 93 -9.64 5.18 4.08
C GLU A 93 -9.14 6.29 4.98
N ASP A 94 -9.31 6.15 6.30
CA ASP A 94 -8.83 7.12 7.28
C ASP A 94 -7.31 7.26 7.22
N GLN A 95 -6.59 6.15 7.08
CA GLN A 95 -5.13 6.16 6.87
C GLN A 95 -4.76 6.92 5.59
N ILE A 96 -5.45 6.70 4.48
CA ILE A 96 -5.16 7.40 3.21
C ILE A 96 -5.40 8.90 3.35
N LEU A 97 -6.48 9.31 4.02
CA LEU A 97 -6.79 10.72 4.27
C LEU A 97 -5.72 11.41 5.14
N GLN A 98 -5.14 10.69 6.12
CA GLN A 98 -4.02 11.24 6.90
C GLN A 98 -2.81 11.57 6.02
N GLN A 99 -2.59 10.81 4.95
CA GLN A 99 -1.48 11.05 4.03
C GLN A 99 -1.67 12.29 3.15
N ASP A 100 -2.88 12.87 3.10
CA ASP A 100 -3.14 14.09 2.33
C ASP A 100 -2.31 15.29 2.81
N GLU A 101 -1.80 15.27 4.06
CA GLU A 101 -0.86 16.29 4.57
C GLU A 101 0.46 16.34 3.79
N PHE A 102 0.80 15.27 3.09
CA PHE A 102 2.00 15.19 2.26
C PHE A 102 1.72 15.53 0.79
N ILE A 103 0.51 15.92 0.41
CA ILE A 103 0.24 16.34 -0.96
C ILE A 103 1.04 17.61 -1.27
N PHE A 104 1.68 17.66 -2.45
CA PHE A 104 2.24 18.91 -2.96
C PHE A 104 1.10 19.91 -3.14
N THR A 105 1.03 20.90 -2.26
CA THR A 105 0.22 22.09 -2.49
C THR A 105 0.96 22.94 -3.50
N GLU A 106 0.33 23.25 -4.63
CA GLU A 106 0.83 24.31 -5.51
C GLU A 106 0.93 25.58 -4.66
N ILE A 107 2.16 26.06 -4.44
CA ILE A 107 2.37 27.44 -4.01
C ILE A 107 2.13 28.27 -5.27
N GLU A 108 1.02 29.00 -5.31
CA GLU A 108 0.81 30.10 -6.27
C GLU A 108 1.92 31.15 -6.17
#